data_AF-A0A7D6VPY1-F1
#
_entry.id   AF-A0A7D6VPY1-F1
#
_cell.length_a   1.000
_cell.length_b   1.000
_cell.length_c   1.000
_cell.angle_alpha   90.00
_cell.angle_beta   90.00
_cell.angle_gamma   90.00
#
_symmetry.space_group_name_H-M   'P 1'
#
loop_
_entity.id
_entity.type
_entity.pdbx_description
1 polymer ?
#
loop_
_entity_poly.entity_id
_entity_poly.type
_entity_poly.pdbx_seq_one_letter_code
_entity_poly.pdbx_strand_id
1 'polypeptide(L)'
;MNKNSILKILFSKEENLGYDNITEDIYKAIKDIESAQMMFETVNNPTLIEVAIYTEQAAKRRLDFLIKEAKERGVRVDNQYILDKYTKLA
;
A
#
# COMPACT_ATOMS: atom_id res chain seq x y z
N MET A 1 17.99 9.96 27.29
CA MET A 1 17.89 9.57 25.87
C MET A 1 16.50 9.90 25.37
N ASN A 2 16.39 10.77 24.37
CA ASN A 2 15.11 11.23 23.82
C ASN A 2 14.65 10.24 22.74
N LYS A 3 13.36 9.85 22.74
CA LYS A 3 12.74 8.91 21.78
C LYS A 3 12.98 9.36 20.33
N ASN A 4 13.09 10.67 20.10
CA ASN A 4 13.37 11.27 18.81
C ASN A 4 14.81 11.03 18.31
N SER A 5 15.77 10.83 19.22
CA SER A 5 17.17 10.53 18.87
C SER A 5 17.33 9.11 18.35
N ILE A 6 16.55 8.16 18.88
CA ILE A 6 16.53 6.76 18.44
C ILE A 6 15.81 6.64 17.09
N LEU A 7 14.69 7.35 16.92
CA LEU A 7 13.97 7.42 15.65
C LEU A 7 14.85 8.00 14.54
N LYS A 8 15.62 9.06 14.83
CA LYS A 8 16.53 9.64 13.83
C LYS A 8 17.61 8.66 13.38
N ILE A 9 18.16 7.83 14.27
CA ILE A 9 19.17 6.82 13.93
C ILE A 9 18.57 5.66 13.13
N LEU A 10 17.31 5.28 13.38
CA LEU A 10 16.59 4.27 12.59
C LEU A 10 16.26 4.74 11.16
N PHE A 11 16.02 6.04 10.97
CA PHE A 11 15.68 6.63 9.66
C PHE A 11 16.86 7.30 8.94
N SER A 12 18.07 7.29 9.52
CA SER A 12 19.26 7.97 8.96
C SER A 12 20.35 7.02 8.44
N LYS A 13 19.99 5.79 8.04
CA LYS A 13 20.85 4.95 7.19
C LYS A 13 20.17 4.85 5.82
N GLU A 14 20.24 5.93 5.06
CA GLU A 14 21.16 6.10 3.92
C GLU A 14 20.73 5.29 2.69
N GLU A 15 20.10 6.03 1.77
CA GLU A 15 20.41 6.05 0.33
C GLU A 15 20.50 4.70 -0.41
N ASN A 16 19.35 4.05 -0.61
CA ASN A 16 19.10 3.33 -1.86
C ASN A 16 18.08 4.10 -2.69
N LEU A 17 18.59 5.13 -3.37
CA LEU A 17 17.91 5.80 -4.49
C LEU A 17 17.64 4.76 -5.58
N GLY A 18 16.51 4.06 -5.49
CA GLY A 18 15.94 3.29 -6.62
C GLY A 18 15.24 1.96 -6.30
N TYR A 19 15.39 1.36 -5.11
CA TYR A 19 14.97 -0.05 -4.95
C TYR A 19 14.24 -0.47 -3.65
N ASP A 20 14.04 0.39 -2.64
CA ASP A 20 14.02 -0.13 -1.26
C ASP A 20 12.78 0.03 -0.36
N ASN A 21 11.55 0.20 -0.85
CA ASN A 21 10.43 -0.20 0.01
C ASN A 21 9.16 -0.68 -0.70
N ILE A 22 9.29 -1.81 -1.40
CA ILE A 22 8.13 -2.51 -1.98
C ILE A 22 7.04 -2.82 -0.94
N THR A 23 7.40 -3.00 0.33
CA THR A 23 6.45 -3.20 1.43
C THR A 23 5.66 -1.93 1.75
N GLU A 24 6.29 -0.75 1.75
CA GLU A 24 5.57 0.53 1.86
C GLU A 24 4.64 0.75 0.67
N ASP A 25 5.08 0.41 -0.53
CA ASP A 25 4.24 0.58 -1.72
C ASP A 25 3.05 -0.38 -1.72
N ILE A 26 3.23 -1.61 -1.22
CA ILE A 26 2.12 -2.54 -0.95
C ILE A 26 1.15 -1.93 0.08
N TYR A 27 1.68 -1.33 1.15
CA TYR A 27 0.84 -0.69 2.17
C TYR A 27 0.06 0.50 1.59
N LYS A 28 0.70 1.34 0.77
CA LYS A 28 0.04 2.45 0.07
C LYS A 28 -1.06 1.94 -0.86
N ALA A 29 -0.79 0.88 -1.64
CA ALA A 29 -1.79 0.31 -2.53
C ALA A 29 -3.01 -0.22 -1.75
N ILE A 30 -2.81 -0.86 -0.58
CA ILE A 30 -3.92 -1.25 0.31
C ILE A 30 -4.72 -0.02 0.79
N LYS A 31 -4.03 1.07 1.17
CA LYS A 31 -4.68 2.31 1.60
C LYS A 31 -5.44 3.02 0.48
N ASP A 32 -4.94 2.96 -0.75
CA ASP A 32 -5.62 3.49 -1.93
C ASP A 32 -6.93 2.72 -2.19
N ILE A 33 -6.92 1.39 -2.02
CA ILE A 33 -8.14 0.55 -2.12
C ILE A 33 -9.14 0.92 -1.03
N GLU A 34 -8.71 0.98 0.23
CA GLU A 34 -9.58 1.39 1.35
C GLU A 34 -10.17 2.79 1.11
N SER A 35 -9.38 3.72 0.55
CA SER A 35 -9.83 5.09 0.26
C SER A 35 -10.84 5.13 -0.87
N ALA A 36 -10.66 4.35 -1.93
CA ALA A 36 -11.62 4.24 -3.01
C ALA A 36 -12.95 3.62 -2.55
N GLN A 37 -12.89 2.62 -1.66
CA GLN A 37 -14.09 2.01 -1.05
C GLN A 37 -14.84 3.03 -0.19
N MET A 38 -14.14 3.78 0.67
CA MET A 38 -14.75 4.85 1.46
C MET A 38 -15.36 5.93 0.55
N MET A 39 -14.72 6.27 -0.56
CA MET A 39 -15.28 7.22 -1.53
C MET A 39 -16.58 6.67 -2.12
N PHE A 40 -16.59 5.42 -2.58
CA PHE A 40 -17.78 4.76 -3.13
C PHE A 40 -18.96 4.76 -2.15
N GLU A 41 -18.69 4.52 -0.86
CA GLU A 41 -19.71 4.49 0.19
C GLU A 41 -20.26 5.88 0.57
N THR A 42 -19.50 6.95 0.33
CA THR A 42 -19.83 8.30 0.82
C THR A 42 -20.36 9.25 -0.26
N VAL A 43 -20.01 9.03 -1.53
CA VAL A 43 -20.42 9.92 -2.62
C VAL A 43 -21.75 9.47 -3.24
N ASN A 44 -22.65 10.43 -3.49
CA ASN A 44 -23.95 10.17 -4.14
C ASN A 44 -23.97 10.60 -5.61
N ASN A 45 -22.94 11.31 -6.08
CA ASN A 45 -22.87 11.75 -7.47
C ASN A 45 -22.44 10.57 -8.38
N PRO A 46 -23.19 10.23 -9.43
CA PRO A 46 -22.88 9.09 -10.29
C PRO A 46 -21.46 9.11 -10.90
N THR A 47 -20.97 10.27 -11.33
CA THR A 47 -19.62 10.42 -11.87
C THR A 47 -18.56 10.14 -10.80
N LEU A 48 -18.79 10.58 -9.56
CA LEU A 48 -17.86 10.29 -8.45
C LEU A 48 -17.91 8.83 -8.02
N ILE A 49 -19.08 8.18 -8.12
CA ILE A 49 -19.21 6.74 -7.90
C ILE A 49 -18.37 5.98 -8.95
N GLU A 50 -18.45 6.36 -10.22
CA GLU A 50 -17.62 5.77 -11.28
C GLU A 50 -16.13 5.97 -11.02
N VAL A 51 -15.72 7.18 -10.62
CA VAL A 51 -14.33 7.47 -10.24
C VAL A 51 -13.87 6.55 -9.12
N ALA A 52 -14.69 6.34 -8.08
CA ALA A 52 -14.37 5.45 -6.98
C ALA A 52 -14.17 4.00 -7.45
N ILE A 53 -15.06 3.48 -8.30
CA ILE A 53 -14.97 2.12 -8.87
C ILE A 53 -13.67 1.95 -9.67
N TYR A 54 -13.36 2.88 -10.58
CA TYR A 54 -12.16 2.79 -11.40
C TYR A 54 -10.88 2.94 -10.57
N THR A 55 -10.90 3.80 -9.57
CA THR A 55 -9.76 3.99 -8.65
C THR A 55 -9.50 2.72 -7.85
N GLU A 56 -10.54 2.07 -7.32
CA GLU A 56 -10.41 0.80 -6.60
C GLU A 56 -9.80 -0.29 -7.49
N GLN A 57 -10.30 -0.43 -8.72
CA GLN A 57 -9.78 -1.41 -9.68
C GLN A 57 -8.33 -1.14 -10.05
N ALA A 58 -7.95 0.12 -10.26
CA ALA A 58 -6.57 0.49 -10.54
C ALA A 58 -5.64 0.18 -9.36
N ALA A 59 -6.06 0.48 -8.14
CA ALA A 59 -5.29 0.22 -6.92
C ALA A 59 -5.14 -1.30 -6.66
N LYS A 60 -6.17 -2.12 -6.90
CA LYS A 60 -6.10 -3.59 -6.85
C LYS A 60 -5.07 -4.15 -7.84
N ARG A 61 -5.10 -3.71 -9.10
CA ARG A 61 -4.11 -4.14 -10.10
C ARG A 61 -2.68 -3.74 -9.72
N ARG A 62 -2.52 -2.56 -9.11
CA ARG A 62 -1.22 -2.11 -8.59
C ARG A 62 -0.75 -2.99 -7.44
N LEU A 63 -1.63 -3.35 -6.51
CA LEU A 63 -1.32 -4.26 -5.40
C LEU A 63 -0.86 -5.64 -5.92
N ASP A 64 -1.58 -6.21 -6.90
CA ASP A 64 -1.22 -7.50 -7.51
C ASP A 64 0.17 -7.46 -8.15
N PHE A 65 0.47 -6.39 -8.89
CA PHE A 65 1.77 -6.17 -9.49
C PHE A 65 2.88 -6.13 -8.43
N LEU A 66 2.69 -5.33 -7.36
CA LEU A 66 3.68 -5.18 -6.29
C LEU A 66 3.90 -6.49 -5.51
N ILE A 67 2.85 -7.27 -5.28
CA ILE A 67 2.97 -8.58 -4.62
C ILE A 67 3.73 -9.57 -5.51
N LYS A 68 3.48 -9.57 -6.81
CA LYS A 68 4.24 -10.39 -7.76
C LYS A 68 5.71 -10.00 -7.77
N GLU A 69 6.00 -8.70 -7.85
CA GLU A 69 7.35 -8.17 -7.84
C GLU A 69 8.08 -8.47 -6.52
N ALA A 70 7.40 -8.38 -5.37
CA ALA A 70 7.97 -8.72 -4.06
C ALA A 70 8.37 -10.20 -4.00
N LYS A 71 7.51 -11.10 -4.53
CA LYS A 71 7.80 -12.53 -4.63
C LYS A 71 9.02 -12.81 -5.51
N GLU A 72 9.09 -12.17 -6.68
CA GLU A 72 10.21 -12.31 -7.63
C GLU A 72 11.54 -11.83 -7.03
N ARG A 73 11.50 -10.78 -6.21
CA ARG A 73 12.66 -10.25 -5.49
C ARG A 73 13.03 -11.05 -4.23
N GLY A 74 12.28 -12.09 -3.89
CA GLY A 74 12.49 -12.86 -2.66
C GLY A 74 12.16 -12.10 -1.37
N VAL A 75 11.43 -10.97 -1.47
CA VAL A 75 10.98 -10.19 -0.32
C VAL A 75 9.88 -10.98 0.38
N ARG A 76 10.14 -11.36 1.62
CA ARG A 76 9.12 -11.96 2.48
C ARG A 76 8.31 -10.84 3.11
N VAL A 77 7.04 -10.78 2.76
CA VAL A 77 6.07 -9.94 3.47
C VAL A 77 5.68 -10.69 4.74
N ASP A 78 6.42 -10.45 5.84
CA ASP A 78 6.18 -11.03 7.16
C ASP A 78 5.17 -10.22 8.00
N ASN A 79 4.56 -9.21 7.39
CA ASN A 79 3.59 -8.35 8.05
C ASN A 79 2.18 -8.95 7.96
N GLN A 80 1.70 -9.48 9.10
CA GLN A 80 0.36 -10.07 9.21
C GLN A 80 -0.76 -9.11 8.76
N TYR A 81 -0.62 -7.80 9.00
CA TYR A 81 -1.61 -6.82 8.54
C TYR A 81 -1.72 -6.81 7.01
N ILE A 82 -0.60 -6.84 6.31
CA ILE A 82 -0.58 -6.86 4.83
C ILE A 82 -1.19 -8.16 4.31
N LEU A 83 -0.83 -9.31 4.90
CA LEU A 83 -1.36 -10.61 4.50
C LEU A 83 -2.87 -10.71 4.69
N ASP A 84 -3.38 -10.28 5.85
CA ASP A 84 -4.81 -10.27 6.15
C ASP A 84 -5.58 -9.35 5.19
N LYS A 85 -5.00 -8.19 4.87
CA LYS A 85 -5.64 -7.22 3.97
C LYS A 85 -5.61 -7.68 2.53
N TYR A 86 -4.46 -8.12 2.03
CA TYR A 86 -4.33 -8.66 0.68
C TYR A 86 -5.31 -9.82 0.45
N THR A 87 -5.42 -10.77 1.39
CA THR A 87 -6.34 -11.91 1.26
C THR A 87 -7.82 -11.52 1.25
N LYS A 88 -8.18 -10.37 1.86
CA LYS A 88 -9.55 -9.85 1.82
C LYS A 88 -9.86 -9.04 0.56
N LEU A 89 -8.83 -8.57 -0.14
CA LEU A 89 -8.95 -7.66 -1.28
C LEU A 89 -8.72 -8.36 -2.63
N ALA A 90 -8.00 -9.48 -2.62
CA ALA A 90 -7.82 -10.42 -3.74
C ALA A 90 -9.02 -11.33 -3.90
#